data_AF-A0A941VZ74-F1
#
_entry.id   AF-A0A941VZ74-F1
#
_cell.length_a   1.000
_cell.length_b   1.000
_cell.length_c   1.000
_cell.angle_alpha   90.00
_cell.angle_beta   90.00
_cell.angle_gamma   90.00
#
_symmetry.space_group_name_H-M   'P 1'
#
loop_
_entity.id
_entity.type
_entity.pdbx_description
1 polymer ?
#
loop_
_entity_poly.entity_id
_entity_poly.type
_entity_poly.pdbx_seq_one_letter_code
_entity_poly.pdbx_strand_id
1 'polypeptide(L)'
;MTGSTKETGRPAVIRCPLCQSLNRVDLARLDRGPVCGTCQRPLLLDRPIAVTDEDFERVVRETEVPVMVDFYADWCGPCWMMAPMLDEFARERAGEVLVLKLNTDQNPVTPQRFGIRGIPTLIAFQRGQESGRHVGVANPARLAELSAPRAEALE
;
A
#
# COMPACT_ATOMS: atom_id res chain seq x y z
N MET A 1 31.01 -18.75 17.30
CA MET A 1 30.29 -17.57 17.81
C MET A 1 29.57 -16.93 16.63
N THR A 2 28.44 -17.49 16.22
CA THR A 2 27.64 -16.98 15.10
C THR A 2 26.69 -15.92 15.63
N GLY A 3 27.05 -14.65 15.45
CA GLY A 3 26.17 -13.53 15.72
C GLY A 3 24.96 -13.62 14.79
N SER A 4 23.82 -14.03 15.32
CA SER A 4 22.53 -13.88 14.65
C SER A 4 22.25 -12.38 14.61
N THR A 5 22.50 -11.76 13.46
CA THR A 5 21.91 -10.48 13.10
C THR A 5 20.40 -10.62 13.34
N LYS A 6 19.86 -9.88 14.30
CA LYS A 6 18.41 -9.71 14.41
C LYS A 6 17.96 -9.03 13.13
N GLU A 7 17.49 -9.80 12.15
CA GLU A 7 16.77 -9.24 11.02
C GLU A 7 15.58 -8.48 11.59
N THR A 8 15.59 -7.16 11.46
CA THR A 8 14.49 -6.30 11.86
C THR A 8 13.32 -6.62 10.94
N GLY A 9 12.27 -7.23 11.49
CA GLY A 9 11.06 -7.55 10.75
C GLY A 9 10.40 -6.29 10.18
N ARG A 10 9.63 -6.47 9.11
CA ARG A 10 8.81 -5.43 8.48
C ARG A 10 7.34 -5.87 8.50
N PRO A 11 6.68 -5.88 9.68
CA PRO A 11 5.29 -6.28 9.81
C PRO A 11 4.37 -5.42 8.93
N ALA A 12 3.45 -6.09 8.24
CA ALA A 12 2.39 -5.49 7.46
C ALA A 12 1.08 -6.25 7.66
N VAL A 13 -0.03 -5.54 7.53
CA VAL A 13 -1.36 -6.13 7.42
C VAL A 13 -1.81 -6.06 5.97
N ILE A 14 -2.12 -7.21 5.38
CA ILE A 14 -2.51 -7.33 3.98
C ILE A 14 -3.89 -7.95 3.86
N ARG A 15 -4.75 -7.33 3.05
CA ARG A 15 -6.03 -7.90 2.64
C ARG A 15 -5.82 -8.92 1.54
N CYS A 16 -6.26 -10.16 1.74
CA CYS A 16 -6.17 -11.19 0.72
C CYS A 16 -7.06 -10.83 -0.48
N PRO A 17 -6.53 -10.75 -1.72
CA PRO A 17 -7.34 -10.37 -2.88
C PRO A 17 -8.41 -11.40 -3.25
N LEU A 18 -8.28 -12.65 -2.78
CA LEU A 18 -9.22 -13.71 -3.08
C LEU A 18 -10.34 -13.85 -2.04
N CYS A 19 -9.97 -14.09 -0.77
CA CYS A 19 -10.93 -14.37 0.31
C CYS A 19 -11.13 -13.20 1.27
N GLN A 20 -10.45 -12.07 1.03
CA GLN A 20 -10.66 -10.81 1.75
C GLN A 20 -10.24 -10.81 3.23
N SER A 21 -9.80 -11.94 3.78
CA SER A 21 -9.24 -11.97 5.13
C SER A 21 -7.98 -11.09 5.26
N LEU A 22 -7.83 -10.49 6.43
CA LEU A 22 -6.63 -9.74 6.80
C LEU A 22 -5.55 -10.68 7.33
N ASN A 23 -4.34 -10.51 6.84
CA ASN A 23 -3.20 -11.37 7.14
C ASN A 23 -2.06 -10.51 7.66
N ARG A 24 -1.39 -10.98 8.71
CA ARG A 24 -0.13 -10.39 9.17
C ARG A 24 1.03 -11.07 8.45
N VAL A 25 1.85 -10.28 7.78
CA VAL A 25 2.99 -10.75 6.99
C VAL A 25 4.23 -9.98 7.41
N ASP A 26 5.37 -10.65 7.42
CA ASP A 26 6.66 -10.00 7.54
C ASP A 26 7.23 -9.74 6.14
N LEU A 27 7.20 -8.49 5.70
CA LEU A 27 7.72 -8.07 4.40
C LEU A 27 9.24 -8.17 4.31
N ALA A 28 9.95 -8.41 5.43
CA ALA A 28 11.36 -8.75 5.37
C ALA A 28 11.62 -10.16 4.83
N ARG A 29 10.58 -10.99 4.70
CA ARG A 29 10.67 -12.43 4.40
C ARG A 29 9.81 -12.83 3.20
N LEU A 30 9.75 -11.97 2.18
CA LEU A 30 8.96 -12.24 0.97
C LEU A 30 9.47 -13.44 0.15
N ASP A 31 10.77 -13.76 0.27
CA ASP A 31 11.41 -14.95 -0.28
C ASP A 31 10.72 -16.26 0.15
N ARG A 32 10.05 -16.24 1.30
CA ARG A 32 9.31 -17.40 1.84
C ARG A 32 7.94 -17.61 1.20
N GLY A 33 7.50 -16.73 0.31
CA GLY A 33 6.22 -16.85 -0.40
C GLY A 33 5.02 -16.85 0.56
N PRO A 34 4.69 -15.72 1.20
CA PRO A 34 3.62 -15.68 2.19
C PRO A 34 2.28 -16.11 1.57
N VAL A 35 1.54 -16.94 2.31
CA VAL A 35 0.20 -17.40 1.94
C VAL A 35 -0.84 -16.83 2.90
N CYS A 36 -2.07 -16.71 2.40
CA CYS A 36 -3.20 -16.34 3.22
C CYS A 36 -3.53 -17.46 4.22
N GLY A 37 -3.62 -17.14 5.51
CA GLY A 37 -3.94 -18.11 6.57
C GLY A 37 -5.34 -18.69 6.48
N THR A 38 -6.26 -18.03 5.77
CA THR A 38 -7.65 -18.49 5.59
C THR A 38 -7.81 -19.37 4.35
N CYS A 39 -7.46 -18.88 3.17
CA CYS A 39 -7.70 -19.59 1.90
C CYS A 39 -6.47 -20.34 1.35
N GLN A 40 -5.31 -20.22 2.00
CA GLN A 40 -4.07 -20.91 1.63
C GLN A 40 -3.55 -20.58 0.22
N ARG A 41 -3.98 -19.45 -0.36
CA ARG A 41 -3.44 -18.93 -1.63
C ARG A 41 -2.29 -17.96 -1.40
N PRO A 42 -1.36 -17.81 -2.35
CA PRO A 42 -0.29 -16.81 -2.26
C PRO A 42 -0.84 -15.39 -2.07
N LEU A 43 -0.22 -14.62 -1.19
CA LEU A 43 -0.45 -13.19 -1.08
C LEU A 43 0.46 -12.49 -2.10
N LEU A 44 -0.16 -11.98 -3.17
CA LEU A 44 0.55 -11.28 -4.24
C LEU A 44 0.76 -9.82 -3.81
N LEU A 45 2.02 -9.44 -3.67
CA LEU A 45 2.47 -8.11 -3.23
C LEU A 45 3.21 -7.35 -4.35
N ASP A 46 3.17 -7.88 -5.55
CA ASP A 46 3.79 -7.36 -6.78
C ASP A 46 2.87 -6.40 -7.55
N ARG A 47 1.73 -6.00 -6.96
CA ARG A 47 0.70 -5.14 -7.56
C ARG A 47 -0.15 -4.45 -6.49
N PRO A 48 -0.89 -3.37 -6.81
CA PRO A 48 -1.77 -2.69 -5.87
C PRO A 48 -2.85 -3.61 -5.30
N ILE A 49 -2.98 -3.61 -3.98
CA ILE A 49 -3.98 -4.41 -3.27
C ILE A 49 -5.23 -3.55 -3.06
N ALA A 50 -6.38 -4.06 -3.51
CA ALA A 50 -7.65 -3.40 -3.26
C ALA A 50 -7.99 -3.45 -1.76
N VAL A 51 -8.28 -2.29 -1.18
CA VAL A 51 -8.80 -2.14 0.19
C VAL A 51 -10.16 -1.47 0.17
N THR A 52 -10.89 -1.62 1.28
CA THR A 52 -12.23 -1.06 1.47
C THR A 52 -12.26 -0.08 2.64
N ASP A 53 -13.39 0.61 2.82
CA ASP A 53 -13.60 1.47 3.98
C ASP A 53 -13.43 0.72 5.32
N GLU A 54 -13.80 -0.56 5.40
CA GLU A 54 -13.68 -1.35 6.63
C GLU A 54 -12.23 -1.72 6.97
N ASP A 55 -11.43 -2.03 5.94
CA ASP A 55 -10.09 -2.60 6.13
C ASP A 55 -8.99 -1.52 6.11
N PHE A 56 -9.25 -0.37 5.48
CA PHE A 56 -8.25 0.66 5.17
C PHE A 56 -7.42 1.07 6.39
N GLU A 57 -8.08 1.47 7.48
CA GLU A 57 -7.38 2.04 8.63
C GLU A 57 -6.44 1.03 9.28
N ARG A 58 -6.88 -0.23 9.36
CA ARG A 58 -6.09 -1.30 9.93
C ARG A 58 -4.87 -1.61 9.07
N VAL A 59 -5.06 -1.73 7.76
CA VAL A 59 -3.98 -1.98 6.80
C VAL A 59 -2.92 -0.87 6.86
N VAL A 60 -3.34 0.39 6.82
CA VAL A 60 -2.42 1.54 6.78
C VAL A 60 -1.72 1.77 8.14
N ARG A 61 -2.40 1.55 9.26
CA ARG A 61 -1.85 1.80 10.60
C ARG A 61 -0.95 0.67 11.11
N GLU A 62 -1.32 -0.59 10.88
CA GLU A 62 -0.56 -1.76 11.33
C GLU A 62 0.58 -2.16 10.37
N THR A 63 0.82 -1.38 9.31
CA THR A 63 1.93 -1.61 8.37
C THR A 63 3.11 -0.69 8.67
N GLU A 64 4.28 -1.29 8.82
CA GLU A 64 5.50 -0.56 9.20
C GLU A 64 6.21 0.08 8.01
N VAL A 65 6.14 -0.51 6.83
CA VAL A 65 6.68 0.11 5.61
C VAL A 65 5.81 1.28 5.14
N PRO A 66 6.34 2.21 4.33
CA PRO A 66 5.51 3.19 3.63
C PRO A 66 4.35 2.51 2.88
N VAL A 67 3.17 3.11 2.99
CA VAL A 67 1.95 2.64 2.31
C VAL A 67 1.52 3.69 1.30
N MET A 68 1.55 3.36 0.02
CA MET A 68 1.01 4.20 -1.05
C MET A 68 -0.43 3.80 -1.34
N VAL A 69 -1.36 4.75 -1.38
CA VAL A 69 -2.76 4.49 -1.72
C VAL A 69 -3.14 5.28 -2.97
N ASP A 70 -3.63 4.58 -3.99
CA ASP A 70 -4.29 5.15 -5.15
C ASP A 70 -5.81 5.24 -4.95
N PHE A 71 -6.32 6.47 -4.87
CA PHE A 71 -7.74 6.77 -4.87
C PHE A 71 -8.22 6.92 -6.32
N TYR A 72 -9.02 5.97 -6.79
CA TYR A 72 -9.41 5.86 -8.19
C TYR A 72 -10.91 5.61 -8.38
N ALA A 73 -11.37 5.53 -9.63
CA ALA A 73 -12.68 5.00 -10.01
C ALA A 73 -12.58 4.29 -11.37
N ASP A 74 -13.50 3.36 -11.66
CA ASP A 74 -13.40 2.51 -12.86
C ASP A 74 -13.64 3.28 -14.18
N TRP A 75 -14.40 4.38 -14.12
CA TRP A 75 -14.72 5.26 -15.25
C TRP A 75 -13.66 6.35 -15.50
N CYS A 76 -12.64 6.45 -14.64
CA CYS A 76 -11.64 7.50 -14.68
C CYS A 76 -10.54 7.19 -15.70
N GLY A 77 -10.59 7.84 -16.87
CA GLY A 77 -9.57 7.70 -17.92
C GLY A 77 -8.13 7.92 -17.43
N PRO A 78 -7.81 9.01 -16.70
CA PRO A 78 -6.48 9.21 -16.14
C PRO A 78 -6.03 8.12 -15.15
N CYS A 79 -6.98 7.49 -14.44
CA CYS A 79 -6.68 6.40 -13.52
C CYS A 79 -6.20 5.15 -14.28
N TRP A 80 -6.72 4.90 -15.49
CA TRP A 80 -6.21 3.81 -16.34
C TRP A 80 -4.76 4.02 -16.77
N MET A 81 -4.31 5.27 -16.93
CA MET A 81 -2.89 5.56 -17.18
C MET A 81 -2.01 5.31 -15.94
N MET A 82 -2.55 5.62 -14.75
CA MET A 82 -1.83 5.46 -13.49
C MET A 82 -1.67 3.98 -13.08
N ALA A 83 -2.69 3.15 -13.33
CA ALA A 83 -2.72 1.74 -12.94
C ALA A 83 -1.48 0.92 -13.35
N PRO A 84 -1.05 0.85 -14.63
CA PRO A 84 0.13 0.08 -15.01
C PRO A 84 1.43 0.64 -14.41
N MET A 85 1.51 1.94 -14.11
CA MET A 85 2.67 2.53 -13.45
C MET A 85 2.75 2.10 -11.98
N LEU A 86 1.59 1.97 -11.31
CA LEU A 86 1.51 1.47 -9.93
C LEU A 86 1.74 -0.04 -9.83
N ASP A 87 1.30 -0.81 -10.83
CA ASP A 87 1.64 -2.24 -10.96
C ASP A 87 3.17 -2.42 -11.01
N GLU A 88 3.83 -1.69 -11.89
CA GLU A 88 5.28 -1.76 -12.04
C GLU A 88 6.00 -1.27 -10.76
N PHE A 89 5.57 -0.16 -10.20
CA PHE A 89 6.15 0.38 -8.96
C PHE A 89 5.99 -0.58 -7.78
N ALA A 90 4.84 -1.23 -7.63
CA ALA A 90 4.61 -2.23 -6.59
C ALA A 90 5.53 -3.44 -6.76
N ARG A 91 5.74 -3.89 -8.00
CA ARG A 91 6.66 -4.99 -8.33
C ARG A 91 8.11 -4.64 -8.01
N GLU A 92 8.57 -3.45 -8.39
CA GLU A 92 9.95 -2.99 -8.16
C GLU A 92 10.23 -2.73 -6.67
N ARG A 93 9.22 -2.29 -5.91
CA ARG A 93 9.35 -1.92 -4.49
C ARG A 93 8.75 -2.97 -3.54
N ALA A 94 8.56 -4.19 -4.02
CA ALA A 94 7.95 -5.27 -3.25
C ALA A 94 8.68 -5.49 -1.91
N GLY A 95 7.94 -5.34 -0.82
CA GLY A 95 8.45 -5.48 0.55
C GLY A 95 9.08 -4.22 1.14
N GLU A 96 9.39 -3.20 0.33
CA GLU A 96 9.82 -1.88 0.79
C GLU A 96 8.67 -0.88 0.88
N VAL A 97 7.68 -1.00 0.00
CA VAL A 97 6.49 -0.16 -0.04
C VAL A 97 5.28 -1.06 -0.24
N LEU A 98 4.22 -0.85 0.52
CA LEU A 98 2.94 -1.50 0.28
C LEU A 98 2.09 -0.59 -0.60
N VAL A 99 1.71 -1.06 -1.79
CA VAL A 99 0.85 -0.30 -2.69
C VAL A 99 -0.58 -0.81 -2.58
N LEU A 100 -1.51 0.11 -2.33
CA LEU A 100 -2.93 -0.13 -2.18
C LEU A 100 -3.69 0.67 -3.24
N LYS A 101 -4.91 0.24 -3.50
CA LYS A 101 -5.88 1.02 -4.27
C LYS A 101 -7.25 1.00 -3.59
N LEU A 102 -7.96 2.11 -3.67
CA LEU A 102 -9.29 2.29 -3.12
C LEU A 102 -10.19 2.93 -4.16
N ASN A 103 -11.24 2.20 -4.57
CA ASN A 103 -12.25 2.72 -5.48
C ASN A 103 -13.18 3.67 -4.72
N THR A 104 -13.20 4.93 -5.12
CA THR A 104 -13.91 6.01 -4.43
C THR A 104 -15.44 5.94 -4.55
N ASP A 105 -15.98 5.29 -5.59
CA ASP A 105 -17.43 5.09 -5.73
C ASP A 105 -17.92 4.00 -4.77
N GLN A 106 -17.11 2.95 -4.58
CA GLN A 106 -17.46 1.80 -3.74
C GLN A 106 -17.19 2.03 -2.25
N ASN A 107 -16.32 2.98 -1.94
CA ASN A 107 -15.82 3.23 -0.59
C ASN A 107 -15.87 4.74 -0.31
N PRO A 108 -17.05 5.35 -0.06
CA PRO A 108 -17.19 6.80 0.03
C PRO A 108 -16.66 7.40 1.33
N VAL A 109 -16.50 6.61 2.41
CA VAL A 109 -16.13 7.13 3.73
C VAL A 109 -14.66 7.55 3.76
N THR A 110 -13.76 6.71 3.27
CA THR A 110 -12.32 6.99 3.30
C THR A 110 -11.92 8.20 2.44
N PRO A 111 -12.35 8.32 1.16
CA PRO A 111 -12.07 9.49 0.34
C PRO A 111 -12.62 10.78 0.95
N GLN A 112 -13.83 10.74 1.54
CA GLN A 112 -14.40 11.89 2.23
C GLN A 112 -13.53 12.30 3.42
N ARG A 113 -13.09 11.35 4.24
CA ARG A 113 -12.21 11.59 5.40
C ARG A 113 -10.90 12.26 5.00
N PHE A 114 -10.31 11.86 3.87
CA PHE A 114 -9.04 12.43 3.37
C PHE A 114 -9.21 13.66 2.46
N GLY A 115 -10.45 14.09 2.23
CA GLY A 115 -10.75 15.25 1.39
C GLY A 115 -10.38 15.05 -0.07
N ILE A 116 -10.59 13.85 -0.62
CA ILE A 116 -10.32 13.54 -2.03
C ILE A 116 -11.35 14.27 -2.89
N ARG A 117 -10.88 15.21 -3.71
CA ARG A 117 -11.72 16.06 -4.59
C ARG A 117 -11.51 15.79 -6.08
N GLY A 118 -10.54 14.96 -6.41
CA GLY A 118 -10.18 14.59 -7.78
C GLY A 118 -9.44 13.27 -7.78
N ILE A 119 -9.51 12.55 -8.90
CA ILE A 119 -8.89 11.25 -9.09
C ILE A 119 -8.10 11.21 -10.41
N PRO A 120 -7.00 10.43 -10.49
CA PRO A 120 -6.41 9.70 -9.37
C PRO A 120 -5.80 10.67 -8.34
N THR A 121 -5.87 10.31 -7.07
CA THR A 121 -5.08 10.97 -6.01
C THR A 121 -4.25 9.90 -5.32
N LEU A 122 -2.96 10.15 -5.19
CA LEU A 122 -2.03 9.30 -4.47
C LEU A 122 -1.76 9.90 -3.09
N ILE A 123 -1.88 9.09 -2.05
CA ILE A 123 -1.46 9.48 -0.69
C ILE A 123 -0.49 8.43 -0.16
N ALA A 124 0.67 8.88 0.30
CA ALA A 124 1.62 8.07 1.02
C ALA A 124 1.40 8.20 2.53
N PHE A 125 1.51 7.08 3.22
CA PHE A 125 1.37 6.98 4.67
C PHE A 125 2.57 6.28 5.28
N GLN A 126 2.89 6.68 6.51
CA GLN A 126 3.87 6.02 7.36
C GLN A 126 3.20 5.76 8.72
N ARG A 127 3.03 4.48 9.10
CA ARG A 127 2.38 4.07 10.37
C ARG A 127 1.04 4.80 10.63
N GLY A 128 0.17 4.87 9.62
CA GLY A 128 -1.13 5.54 9.72
C GLY A 128 -1.13 7.05 9.50
N GLN A 129 0.04 7.70 9.47
CA GLN A 129 0.15 9.15 9.27
C GLN A 129 0.45 9.49 7.83
N GLU A 130 -0.24 10.48 7.27
CA GLU A 130 0.06 10.97 5.92
C GLU A 130 1.46 11.57 5.86
N SER A 131 2.29 11.07 4.95
CA SER A 131 3.65 11.58 4.69
C SER A 131 3.73 12.46 3.45
N GLY A 132 2.78 12.33 2.52
CA GLY A 132 2.71 13.16 1.32
C GLY A 132 1.54 12.79 0.43
N ARG A 133 1.18 13.70 -0.48
CA ARG A 133 0.11 13.49 -1.46
C ARG A 133 0.45 14.04 -2.84
N HIS A 134 -0.22 13.52 -3.86
CA HIS A 134 -0.15 14.00 -5.25
C HIS A 134 -1.51 13.82 -5.93
N VAL A 135 -1.95 14.84 -6.66
CA VAL A 135 -3.22 14.79 -7.41
C VAL A 135 -2.90 14.68 -8.90
N GLY A 136 -3.59 13.76 -9.58
CA GLY A 136 -3.39 13.43 -10.98
C GLY A 136 -2.33 12.34 -11.21
N VAL A 137 -2.03 12.09 -12.48
CA VAL A 137 -1.02 11.09 -12.87
C VAL A 137 0.36 11.50 -12.35
N ALA A 138 1.06 10.55 -11.73
CA ALA A 138 2.42 10.73 -11.23
C ALA A 138 3.42 9.97 -12.12
N ASN A 139 4.63 10.53 -12.28
CA ASN A 139 5.74 9.83 -12.91
C ASN A 139 6.52 8.98 -11.88
N PRO A 140 7.40 8.07 -12.30
CA PRO A 140 8.15 7.20 -11.37
C PRO A 140 8.98 7.96 -10.33
N ALA A 141 9.58 9.09 -10.70
CA ALA A 141 10.33 9.92 -9.77
C ALA A 141 9.45 10.46 -8.63
N ARG A 142 8.23 10.89 -8.94
CA ARG A 142 7.26 11.36 -7.95
C ARG A 142 6.77 10.22 -7.04
N LEU A 143 6.58 9.02 -7.58
CA LEU A 143 6.22 7.84 -6.77
C LEU A 143 7.32 7.51 -5.77
N ALA A 144 8.58 7.52 -6.21
CA ALA A 144 9.74 7.29 -5.35
C ALA A 144 9.89 8.37 -4.27
N GLU A 145 9.65 9.64 -4.61
CA GLU A 145 9.67 10.75 -3.65
C GLU A 145 8.59 10.59 -2.56
N LEU A 146 7.35 10.31 -2.96
CA LEU A 146 6.23 10.12 -2.03
C LEU A 146 6.45 8.93 -1.09
N SER A 147 7.06 7.85 -1.59
CA SER A 147 7.30 6.63 -0.81
C SER A 147 8.59 6.66 0.00
N ALA A 148 9.35 7.75 -0.03
CA ALA A 148 10.57 7.86 0.74
C ALA A 148 10.23 7.80 2.24
N PRO A 149 10.94 7.00 3.04
CA PRO A 149 10.73 7.00 4.48
C PRO A 149 10.96 8.42 5.00
N ARG A 150 10.04 8.94 5.83
CA ARG A 150 10.36 10.17 6.56
C ARG A 150 11.58 9.88 7.42
N ALA A 151 12.57 10.77 7.39
CA ALA A 151 13.53 10.85 8.47
C ALA A 151 12.71 10.96 9.76
N GLU A 152 12.84 9.97 10.64
CA GLU A 152 12.20 9.99 11.95
C GLU A 152 12.54 11.34 12.57
N ALA A 153 11.52 12.14 12.89
CA ALA A 153 11.74 13.28 13.77
C ALA A 153 12.28 12.67 15.06
N LEU A 154 13.56 12.91 15.32
CA LEU A 154 14.19 12.67 16.60
C LEU A 154 13.40 13.47 17.63
N GLU A 155 12.49 12.80 18.33
CA GLU A 155 11.88 13.25 19.58
C GLU A 155 12.19 12.22 20.67
#